data_AF-A0A975C3Q3-F1
#
_entry.id   AF-A0A975C3Q3-F1
#
_cell.length_a   1.000
_cell.length_b   1.000
_cell.length_c   1.000
_cell.angle_alpha   90.00
_cell.angle_beta   90.00
_cell.angle_gamma   90.00
#
_symmetry.space_group_name_H-M   'P 1'
#
loop_
_entity.id
_entity.type
_entity.pdbx_description
1 polymer ?
#
loop_
_entity_poly.entity_id
_entity_poly.type
_entity_poly.pdbx_seq_one_letter_code
_entity_poly.pdbx_strand_id
1 'polypeptide(L)'
;MGREAVTTATYDGRTDEAKVLLENQGVILRAPFSLTIPRDGISHLAVEGEALTGQGPRGPFELMLGAVEAGKWKTALEKPLPTLAEKLGLKPDVTVWTAGDVGAPELAGALEGVERAEVDEATLLIVHVANEAGLTEALAASAGSAAPVWVMHGKGKAAAFGEGQVRVLMRERGFIDTKASAVSDVLSATRYVKR
;
A
#
# COMPACT_ATOMS: atom_id res chain seq x y z
N MET A 1 2.34 5.99 -8.59
CA MET A 1 3.47 5.45 -9.36
C MET A 1 4.73 5.98 -8.70
N GLY A 2 5.70 5.11 -8.43
CA GLY A 2 7.03 5.53 -7.98
C GLY A 2 7.72 6.38 -9.04
N ARG A 3 8.68 7.22 -8.62
CA ARG A 3 9.51 8.00 -9.52
C ARG A 3 10.96 7.56 -9.36
N GLU A 4 11.74 7.59 -10.43
CA GLU A 4 13.16 7.28 -10.35
C GLU A 4 13.98 8.19 -11.25
N ALA A 5 15.22 8.46 -10.84
CA ALA A 5 16.20 9.24 -11.58
C ALA A 5 17.61 8.76 -11.25
N VAL A 6 18.55 8.97 -12.17
CA VAL A 6 19.98 8.94 -11.86
C VAL A 6 20.42 10.40 -11.80
N THR A 7 20.99 10.81 -10.67
CA THR A 7 21.31 12.21 -10.40
C THR A 7 22.48 12.31 -9.43
N THR A 8 23.18 13.44 -9.44
CA THR A 8 23.97 13.87 -8.29
C THR A 8 23.04 14.05 -7.10
N ALA A 9 23.37 13.40 -6.00
CA ALA A 9 22.68 13.49 -4.73
C ALA A 9 23.67 13.91 -3.64
N THR A 10 23.22 14.78 -2.74
CA THR A 10 23.95 15.13 -1.53
C THR A 10 23.10 14.72 -0.33
N TYR A 11 23.64 13.94 0.60
CA TYR A 11 23.00 13.59 1.87
C TYR A 11 24.02 13.00 2.85
N ASP A 12 23.81 13.18 4.16
CA ASP A 12 24.71 12.65 5.21
C ASP A 12 26.16 13.12 5.02
N GLY A 13 26.33 14.38 4.58
CA GLY A 13 27.63 14.99 4.27
C GLY A 13 28.36 14.42 3.05
N ARG A 14 27.72 13.55 2.27
CA ARG A 14 28.29 12.91 1.08
C ARG A 14 27.60 13.41 -0.18
N THR A 15 28.36 13.56 -1.26
CA THR A 15 27.85 13.87 -2.59
C THR A 15 28.35 12.83 -3.59
N ASP A 16 27.44 12.23 -4.34
CA ASP A 16 27.75 11.19 -5.33
C ASP A 16 26.64 11.07 -6.37
N GLU A 17 26.93 10.46 -7.52
CA GLU A 17 25.90 10.08 -8.48
C GLU A 17 25.22 8.79 -8.00
N ALA A 18 23.89 8.80 -7.95
CA ALA A 18 23.13 7.64 -7.52
C ALA A 18 21.83 7.49 -8.27
N LYS A 19 21.37 6.24 -8.37
CA LYS A 19 19.96 5.97 -8.68
C LYS A 19 19.12 6.28 -7.45
N VAL A 20 18.21 7.24 -7.60
CA VAL A 20 17.28 7.69 -6.57
C VAL A 20 15.88 7.24 -6.94
N LEU A 21 15.14 6.71 -5.97
CA LEU A 21 13.75 6.28 -6.14
C LEU A 21 12.87 6.98 -5.11
N LEU A 22 11.75 7.53 -5.54
CA LEU A 22 10.67 7.97 -4.67
C LEU A 22 9.63 6.85 -4.55
N GLU A 23 9.53 6.29 -3.36
CA GLU A 23 8.59 5.23 -2.98
C GLU A 23 7.72 5.68 -1.80
N ASN A 24 6.74 4.85 -1.41
CA ASN A 24 5.86 5.16 -0.27
C ASN A 24 6.63 5.39 1.03
N GLN A 25 7.69 4.61 1.29
CA GLN A 25 8.52 4.77 2.49
C GLN A 25 9.42 6.03 2.48
N GLY A 26 9.55 6.72 1.34
CA GLY A 26 10.40 7.91 1.22
C GLY A 26 11.32 7.86 0.01
N VAL A 27 12.47 8.53 0.13
CA VAL A 27 13.48 8.63 -0.94
C VAL A 27 14.57 7.60 -0.70
N ILE A 28 14.71 6.64 -1.62
CA ILE A 28 15.74 5.60 -1.57
C ILE A 28 16.92 6.05 -2.43
N LEU A 29 18.08 6.16 -1.80
CA LEU A 29 19.36 6.39 -2.46
C LEU A 29 20.07 5.04 -2.58
N ARG A 30 20.18 4.52 -3.81
CA ARG A 30 20.87 3.25 -4.06
C ARG A 30 22.39 3.43 -3.86
N ALA A 31 23.16 2.38 -4.15
CA ALA A 31 24.62 2.47 -4.14
C ALA A 31 25.07 3.70 -4.97
N PRO A 32 26.06 4.47 -4.49
CA PRO A 32 26.99 4.16 -3.39
C PRO A 32 26.54 4.63 -1.99
N PHE A 33 25.34 5.20 -1.85
CA PHE A 33 24.80 5.59 -0.54
C PHE A 33 24.22 4.40 0.22
N SER A 34 23.39 3.60 -0.45
CA SER A 34 22.67 2.44 0.09
C SER A 34 21.85 2.79 1.35
N LEU A 35 21.04 3.84 1.26
CA LEU A 35 20.25 4.36 2.38
C LEU A 35 18.86 4.84 1.95
N THR A 36 17.99 5.09 2.91
CA THR A 36 16.65 5.65 2.69
C THR A 36 16.47 6.87 3.58
N ILE A 37 15.97 7.97 2.99
CA ILE A 37 15.42 9.10 3.73
C ILE A 37 13.94 8.79 3.96
N PRO A 38 13.55 8.44 5.19
CA PRO A 38 12.19 8.00 5.48
C PRO A 38 11.23 9.17 5.35
N ARG A 39 10.06 8.92 4.77
CA ARG A 39 9.09 9.97 4.39
C ARG A 39 8.62 10.81 5.57
N ASP A 40 8.39 10.18 6.72
CA ASP A 40 7.99 10.82 7.97
C ASP A 40 9.09 11.68 8.59
N GLY A 41 10.35 11.42 8.23
CA GLY A 41 11.51 12.22 8.62
C GLY A 41 11.85 13.35 7.63
N ILE A 42 11.11 13.51 6.54
CA ILE A 42 11.35 14.58 5.56
C ILE A 42 10.59 15.85 5.96
N SER A 43 11.29 16.97 6.02
CA SER A 43 10.71 18.30 6.25
C SER A 43 11.39 19.37 5.39
N HIS A 44 10.86 20.60 5.40
CA HIS A 44 11.43 21.75 4.69
C HIS A 44 11.67 21.50 3.19
N LEU A 45 10.76 20.79 2.51
CA LEU A 45 10.87 20.50 1.09
C LEU A 45 10.78 21.76 0.23
N ALA A 46 11.76 21.96 -0.65
CA ALA A 46 11.79 23.05 -1.61
C ALA A 46 12.37 22.62 -2.96
N VAL A 47 12.08 23.42 -3.99
CA VAL A 47 12.78 23.32 -5.27
C VAL A 47 13.66 24.55 -5.40
N GLU A 48 14.97 24.34 -5.46
CA GLU A 48 15.99 25.38 -5.54
C GLU A 48 16.77 25.22 -6.84
N GLY A 49 16.47 26.07 -7.82
CA GLY A 49 17.02 25.94 -9.17
C GLY A 49 16.61 24.61 -9.80
N GLU A 50 17.59 23.71 -9.98
CA GLU A 50 17.40 22.37 -10.55
C GLU A 50 17.27 21.27 -9.49
N ALA A 51 17.42 21.60 -8.22
CA ALA A 51 17.46 20.63 -7.13
C ALA A 51 16.14 20.53 -6.37
N LEU A 52 15.82 19.32 -5.93
CA LEU A 52 14.91 19.10 -4.81
C LEU A 52 15.73 19.13 -3.51
N THR A 53 15.41 20.04 -2.60
CA THR A 53 16.06 20.18 -1.30
C THR A 53 15.10 19.84 -0.16
N GLY A 54 15.66 19.45 0.98
CA GLY A 54 14.90 19.24 2.20
C GLY A 54 15.78 18.82 3.38
N GLN A 55 15.14 18.60 4.53
CA GLN A 55 15.77 18.04 5.72
C GLN A 55 15.34 16.59 5.88
N GLY A 56 16.30 15.71 6.14
CA GLY A 56 16.08 14.33 6.54
C GLY A 56 16.67 14.04 7.93
N PRO A 57 16.49 12.82 8.47
CA PRO A 57 16.98 12.48 9.80
C PRO A 57 18.50 12.57 9.99
N ARG A 58 19.27 12.54 8.89
CA ARG A 58 20.74 12.66 8.90
C ARG A 58 21.24 14.01 8.38
N GLY A 59 20.36 15.00 8.31
CA GLY A 59 20.68 16.35 7.85
C GLY A 59 20.06 16.71 6.51
N PRO A 60 20.53 17.81 5.88
CA PRO A 60 19.99 18.27 4.62
C PRO A 60 20.26 17.28 3.49
N PHE A 61 19.31 17.17 2.56
CA PHE A 61 19.53 16.51 1.28
C PHE A 61 19.29 17.45 0.11
N GLU A 62 19.97 17.15 -1.00
CA GLU A 62 19.82 17.84 -2.28
C GLU A 62 19.89 16.81 -3.41
N LEU A 63 18.94 16.86 -4.34
CA LEU A 63 18.85 15.95 -5.48
C LEU A 63 18.72 16.75 -6.79
N MET A 64 19.72 16.67 -7.66
CA MET A 64 19.79 17.40 -8.95
C MET A 64 18.88 16.82 -10.04
N LEU A 65 17.57 16.78 -9.78
CA LEU A 65 16.57 16.12 -10.65
C LEU A 65 16.21 16.94 -11.90
N GLY A 66 16.59 18.21 -11.94
CA GLY A 66 16.05 19.20 -12.88
C GLY A 66 14.73 19.78 -12.36
N ALA A 67 14.49 21.07 -12.60
CA ALA A 67 13.40 21.84 -11.99
C ALA A 67 12.00 21.20 -12.14
N VAL A 68 11.72 20.63 -13.32
CA VAL A 68 10.42 19.99 -13.61
C VAL A 68 10.22 18.72 -12.79
N GLU A 69 11.21 17.83 -12.75
CA GLU A 69 11.09 16.60 -11.95
C GLU A 69 11.18 16.90 -10.46
N ALA A 70 12.04 17.83 -10.04
CA ALA A 70 12.09 18.30 -8.65
C ALA A 70 10.70 18.77 -8.17
N GLY A 71 10.00 19.58 -8.96
CA GLY A 71 8.63 20.01 -8.65
C GLY A 71 7.64 18.83 -8.51
N LYS A 72 7.70 17.87 -9.43
CA LYS A 72 6.83 16.69 -9.37
C LYS A 72 7.13 15.78 -8.17
N TRP A 73 8.40 15.65 -7.78
CA TRP A 73 8.81 14.89 -6.61
C TRP A 73 8.39 15.60 -5.32
N LYS A 74 8.55 16.93 -5.24
CA LYS A 74 8.05 17.75 -4.13
C LYS A 74 6.55 17.53 -3.93
N THR A 75 5.73 17.72 -4.95
CA THR A 75 4.27 17.49 -4.87
C THR A 75 3.95 16.05 -4.42
N ALA A 76 4.70 15.06 -4.92
CA ALA A 76 4.50 13.67 -4.54
C ALA A 76 4.91 13.36 -3.09
N LEU A 77 5.88 14.07 -2.51
CA LEU A 77 6.28 13.95 -1.11
C LEU A 77 5.36 14.71 -0.15
N GLU A 78 4.82 15.86 -0.57
CA GLU A 78 3.87 16.65 0.22
C GLU A 78 2.47 16.04 0.25
N LYS A 79 2.08 15.31 -0.79
CA LYS A 79 0.79 14.63 -0.82
C LYS A 79 0.71 13.59 0.30
N PRO A 80 -0.31 13.61 1.18
CA PRO A 80 -0.52 12.55 2.15
C PRO A 80 -0.59 11.18 1.47
N LEU A 81 0.00 10.16 2.11
CA LEU A 81 -0.17 8.79 1.63
C LEU A 81 -1.64 8.39 1.75
N PRO A 82 -2.18 7.62 0.79
CA PRO A 82 -3.55 7.17 0.90
C PRO A 82 -3.73 6.30 2.15
N THR A 83 -4.83 6.51 2.86
CA THR A 83 -5.22 5.69 4.01
C THR A 83 -5.53 4.27 3.57
N LEU A 84 -5.57 3.31 4.50
CA LEU A 84 -5.98 1.95 4.16
C LEU A 84 -7.42 1.92 3.63
N ALA A 85 -8.33 2.71 4.20
CA ALA A 85 -9.70 2.85 3.72
C ALA A 85 -9.75 3.27 2.23
N GLU A 86 -8.98 4.31 1.86
CA GLU A 86 -8.90 4.76 0.46
C GLU A 86 -8.32 3.69 -0.47
N LYS A 87 -7.29 2.94 -0.02
CA LYS A 87 -6.70 1.84 -0.79
C LYS A 87 -7.69 0.69 -1.02
N LEU A 88 -8.49 0.35 -0.01
CA LEU A 88 -9.52 -0.68 -0.08
C LEU A 88 -10.78 -0.21 -0.82
N GLY A 89 -10.90 1.10 -1.07
CA GLY A 89 -12.05 1.69 -1.75
C GLY A 89 -13.26 1.85 -0.83
N LEU A 90 -13.03 1.98 0.48
CA LEU A 90 -14.06 2.21 1.50
C LEU A 90 -14.51 3.67 1.47
N LYS A 91 -15.42 3.96 0.54
CA LYS A 91 -16.04 5.28 0.37
C LYS A 91 -17.35 5.37 1.16
N PRO A 92 -17.89 6.57 1.40
CA PRO A 92 -19.15 6.73 2.15
C PRO A 92 -20.37 6.01 1.57
N ASP A 93 -20.36 5.69 0.27
CA ASP A 93 -21.42 4.99 -0.46
C ASP A 93 -21.24 3.46 -0.50
N VAL A 94 -20.21 2.94 0.17
CA VAL A 94 -19.90 1.50 0.21
C VAL A 94 -20.42 0.89 1.52
N THR A 95 -21.33 -0.08 1.38
CA THR A 95 -21.69 -1.00 2.45
C THR A 95 -20.80 -2.24 2.43
N VAL A 96 -20.40 -2.72 3.60
CA VAL A 96 -19.49 -3.86 3.72
C VAL A 96 -20.06 -5.03 4.51
N TRP A 97 -19.78 -6.23 4.03
CA TRP A 97 -19.90 -7.45 4.80
C TRP A 97 -18.50 -7.96 5.15
N THR A 98 -18.34 -8.54 6.35
CA THR A 98 -17.05 -9.04 6.83
C THR A 98 -17.09 -10.47 7.33
N ALA A 99 -15.99 -11.19 7.12
CA ALA A 99 -15.75 -12.50 7.73
C ALA A 99 -14.30 -12.67 8.21
N GLY A 100 -14.14 -13.53 9.22
CA GLY A 100 -12.87 -13.75 9.91
C GLY A 100 -12.56 -12.67 10.94
N ASP A 101 -11.32 -12.69 11.47
CA ASP A 101 -10.88 -11.74 12.49
C ASP A 101 -10.58 -10.36 11.89
N VAL A 102 -11.60 -9.53 11.79
CA VAL A 102 -11.45 -8.14 11.31
C VAL A 102 -11.11 -7.15 12.44
N GLY A 103 -10.77 -7.65 13.64
CA GLY A 103 -10.43 -6.85 14.81
C GLY A 103 -8.98 -6.34 14.82
N ALA A 104 -8.15 -6.76 13.86
CA ALA A 104 -6.80 -6.23 13.70
C ALA A 104 -6.83 -4.68 13.62
N PRO A 105 -6.01 -3.94 14.40
CA PRO A 105 -6.12 -2.49 14.52
C PRO A 105 -6.14 -1.75 13.18
N GLU A 106 -5.33 -2.20 12.22
CA GLU A 106 -5.25 -1.59 10.90
C GLU A 106 -6.56 -1.68 10.14
N LEU A 107 -7.24 -2.83 10.22
CA LEU A 107 -8.51 -3.04 9.55
C LEU A 107 -9.67 -2.41 10.32
N ALA A 108 -9.66 -2.47 11.66
CA ALA A 108 -10.65 -1.82 12.50
C ALA A 108 -10.70 -0.31 12.22
N GLY A 109 -9.54 0.36 12.16
CA GLY A 109 -9.47 1.78 11.80
C GLY A 109 -9.89 2.07 10.36
N ALA A 110 -9.59 1.19 9.40
CA ALA A 110 -10.05 1.38 8.01
C ALA A 110 -11.57 1.23 7.85
N LEU A 111 -12.21 0.45 8.73
CA LEU A 111 -13.64 0.19 8.73
C LEU A 111 -14.44 1.15 9.61
N GLU A 112 -13.78 2.06 10.32
CA GLU A 112 -14.43 3.06 11.16
C GLU A 112 -15.36 3.95 10.33
N GLY A 113 -16.62 4.04 10.75
CA GLY A 113 -17.65 4.82 10.04
C GLY A 113 -18.16 4.20 8.74
N VAL A 114 -17.71 3.00 8.35
CA VAL A 114 -18.22 2.29 7.18
C VAL A 114 -19.47 1.48 7.55
N GLU A 115 -20.53 1.63 6.75
CA GLU A 115 -21.81 0.95 6.97
C GLU A 115 -21.66 -0.58 6.82
N ARG A 116 -22.22 -1.33 7.77
CA ARG A 116 -22.27 -2.79 7.73
C ARG A 116 -23.61 -3.25 7.19
N ALA A 117 -23.57 -4.22 6.30
CA ALA A 117 -24.76 -4.81 5.71
C ALA A 117 -24.68 -6.34 5.72
N GLU A 118 -25.83 -6.97 5.52
CA GLU A 118 -25.90 -8.38 5.22
C GLU A 118 -25.21 -8.68 3.88
N VAL A 119 -24.84 -9.94 3.66
CA VAL A 119 -23.97 -10.35 2.55
C VAL A 119 -24.56 -10.10 1.15
N ASP A 120 -25.88 -10.08 1.04
CA ASP A 120 -26.66 -9.82 -0.18
C ASP A 120 -26.85 -8.32 -0.47
N GLU A 121 -26.79 -7.47 0.56
CA GLU A 121 -26.88 -6.02 0.46
C GLU A 121 -25.51 -5.33 0.39
N ALA A 122 -24.44 -6.01 0.77
CA ALA A 122 -23.09 -5.48 0.78
C ALA A 122 -22.55 -5.24 -0.63
N THR A 123 -22.05 -4.02 -0.87
CA THR A 123 -21.39 -3.65 -2.13
C THR A 123 -19.91 -4.06 -2.21
N LEU A 124 -19.33 -4.44 -1.07
CA LEU A 124 -17.95 -4.90 -0.95
C LEU A 124 -17.81 -5.92 0.19
N LEU A 125 -17.08 -7.01 -0.05
CA LEU A 125 -16.78 -8.00 0.98
C LEU A 125 -15.34 -7.82 1.48
N ILE A 126 -15.12 -7.90 2.78
CA ILE A 126 -13.77 -7.90 3.38
C ILE A 126 -13.61 -9.14 4.26
N VAL A 127 -12.66 -9.99 3.89
CA VAL A 127 -12.43 -11.26 4.57
C VAL A 127 -10.99 -11.32 5.06
N HIS A 128 -10.78 -11.59 6.34
CA HIS A 128 -9.47 -11.93 6.89
C HIS A 128 -9.32 -13.44 7.04
N VAL A 129 -8.25 -14.00 6.46
CA VAL A 129 -8.00 -15.44 6.44
C VAL A 129 -6.60 -15.76 6.97
N ALA A 130 -6.55 -16.66 7.95
CA ALA A 130 -5.30 -17.21 8.48
C ALA A 130 -4.96 -18.60 7.89
N ASN A 131 -5.91 -19.24 7.21
CA ASN A 131 -5.77 -20.58 6.62
C ASN A 131 -6.84 -20.83 5.54
N GLU A 132 -6.72 -21.97 4.86
CA GLU A 132 -7.64 -22.40 3.79
C GLU A 132 -9.08 -22.64 4.27
N ALA A 133 -9.26 -23.15 5.49
CA ALA A 133 -10.59 -23.41 6.05
C ALA A 133 -11.38 -22.10 6.20
N GLY A 134 -10.76 -21.07 6.78
CA GLY A 134 -11.37 -19.76 6.92
C GLY A 134 -11.69 -19.09 5.58
N LEU A 135 -10.84 -19.28 4.56
CA LEU A 135 -11.15 -18.80 3.21
C LEU A 135 -12.36 -19.55 2.62
N THR A 136 -12.40 -20.87 2.77
CA THR A 136 -13.50 -21.69 2.26
C THR A 136 -14.83 -21.35 2.92
N GLU A 137 -14.84 -21.19 4.24
CA GLU A 137 -16.02 -20.79 5.01
C GLU A 137 -16.54 -19.42 4.58
N ALA A 138 -15.67 -18.41 4.47
CA ALA A 138 -16.07 -17.08 4.06
C ALA A 138 -16.63 -17.03 2.62
N LEU A 139 -16.05 -17.81 1.70
CA LEU A 139 -16.55 -17.91 0.33
C LEU A 139 -17.88 -18.68 0.25
N ALA A 140 -18.09 -19.67 1.13
CA ALA A 140 -19.37 -20.36 1.22
C ALA A 140 -20.46 -19.42 1.77
N ALA A 141 -20.16 -18.66 2.81
CA ALA A 141 -21.08 -17.67 3.40
C ALA A 141 -21.46 -16.55 2.41
N SER A 142 -20.57 -16.23 1.46
CA SER A 142 -20.79 -15.20 0.45
C SER A 142 -21.09 -15.73 -0.96
N ALA A 143 -21.42 -17.01 -1.10
CA ALA A 143 -21.53 -17.67 -2.40
C ALA A 143 -22.58 -17.05 -3.35
N GLY A 144 -23.63 -16.45 -2.79
CA GLY A 144 -24.70 -15.75 -3.52
C GLY A 144 -24.37 -14.31 -3.91
N SER A 145 -23.29 -13.73 -3.38
CA SER A 145 -22.90 -12.35 -3.67
C SER A 145 -22.06 -12.26 -4.95
N ALA A 146 -22.33 -11.22 -5.75
CA ALA A 146 -21.50 -10.82 -6.88
C ALA A 146 -20.53 -9.67 -6.51
N ALA A 147 -20.56 -9.21 -5.27
CA ALA A 147 -19.72 -8.12 -4.81
C ALA A 147 -18.23 -8.50 -4.88
N PRO A 148 -17.34 -7.55 -5.21
CA PRO A 148 -15.91 -7.75 -5.09
C PRO A 148 -15.52 -8.10 -3.66
N VAL A 149 -14.51 -8.97 -3.51
CA VAL A 149 -14.00 -9.38 -2.18
C VAL A 149 -12.54 -8.98 -2.02
N TRP A 150 -12.22 -8.28 -0.94
CA TRP A 150 -10.87 -8.15 -0.44
C TRP A 150 -10.57 -9.33 0.48
N VAL A 151 -9.54 -10.11 0.12
CA VAL A 151 -9.01 -11.18 0.95
C VAL A 151 -7.72 -10.70 1.59
N MET A 152 -7.74 -10.55 2.90
CA MET A 152 -6.59 -10.23 3.74
C MET A 152 -5.90 -11.51 4.20
N HIS A 153 -4.59 -11.57 4.00
CA HIS A 153 -3.77 -12.75 4.26
C HIS A 153 -2.38 -12.34 4.74
N GLY A 154 -1.62 -13.31 5.25
CA GLY A 154 -0.24 -13.10 5.67
C GLY A 154 0.65 -12.59 4.53
N LYS A 155 1.60 -11.73 4.89
CA LYS A 155 2.55 -11.09 3.96
C LYS A 155 3.94 -11.72 4.06
N GLY A 156 4.58 -11.86 2.89
CA GLY A 156 5.96 -12.33 2.78
C GLY A 156 6.11 -13.85 2.95
N LYS A 157 7.37 -14.31 2.85
CA LYS A 157 7.70 -15.75 2.80
C LYS A 157 7.46 -16.49 4.12
N ALA A 158 7.39 -15.77 5.24
CA ALA A 158 7.18 -16.35 6.56
C ALA A 158 5.68 -16.56 6.89
N ALA A 159 4.77 -16.08 6.03
CA ALA A 159 3.34 -16.25 6.23
C ALA A 159 2.97 -17.74 6.10
N ALA A 160 2.33 -18.29 7.13
CA ALA A 160 1.79 -19.65 7.10
C ALA A 160 0.74 -19.82 5.99
N PHE A 161 -0.06 -18.77 5.75
CA PHE A 161 -1.03 -18.69 4.68
C PHE A 161 -0.94 -17.32 4.01
N GLY A 162 -0.43 -17.29 2.78
CA GLY A 162 -0.09 -16.05 2.07
C GLY A 162 -0.67 -15.99 0.65
N GLU A 163 -0.20 -14.99 -0.10
CA GLU A 163 -0.75 -14.64 -1.43
C GLU A 163 -0.80 -15.84 -2.40
N GLY A 164 0.23 -16.69 -2.40
CA GLY A 164 0.32 -17.84 -3.30
C GLY A 164 -0.84 -18.81 -3.09
N GLN A 165 -1.07 -19.25 -1.85
CA GLN A 165 -2.16 -20.16 -1.50
C GLN A 165 -3.54 -19.53 -1.77
N VAL A 166 -3.73 -18.27 -1.36
CA VAL A 166 -4.99 -17.55 -1.61
C VAL A 166 -5.29 -17.48 -3.10
N ARG A 167 -4.31 -17.09 -3.93
CA ARG A 167 -4.49 -16.92 -5.37
C ARG A 167 -4.85 -18.24 -6.06
N VAL A 168 -4.24 -19.36 -5.65
CA VAL A 168 -4.60 -20.69 -6.19
C VAL A 168 -6.05 -21.02 -5.86
N LEU A 169 -6.45 -20.94 -4.59
CA LEU A 169 -7.80 -21.29 -4.13
C LEU A 169 -8.89 -20.38 -4.72
N MET A 170 -8.60 -19.08 -4.88
CA MET A 170 -9.51 -18.13 -5.50
C MET A 170 -9.71 -18.42 -6.98
N ARG A 171 -8.65 -18.74 -7.72
CA ARG A 171 -8.72 -19.07 -9.16
C ARG A 171 -9.50 -20.35 -9.42
N GLU A 172 -9.29 -21.39 -8.60
CA GLU A 172 -10.07 -22.64 -8.67
C GLU A 172 -11.58 -22.41 -8.52
N ARG A 173 -11.96 -21.33 -7.82
CA ARG A 173 -13.35 -20.91 -7.58
C ARG A 173 -13.84 -19.85 -8.57
N GLY A 174 -13.11 -19.62 -9.67
CA GLY A 174 -13.51 -18.71 -10.74
C GLY A 174 -13.28 -17.22 -10.46
N PHE A 175 -12.49 -16.88 -9.44
CA PHE A 175 -12.14 -15.50 -9.15
C PHE A 175 -10.86 -15.05 -9.86
N ILE A 176 -10.80 -13.76 -10.19
CA ILE A 176 -9.61 -13.11 -10.73
C ILE A 176 -9.19 -11.96 -9.80
N ASP A 177 -7.88 -11.84 -9.54
CA ASP A 177 -7.34 -10.70 -8.80
C ASP A 177 -7.32 -9.44 -9.67
N THR A 178 -7.70 -8.31 -9.07
CA THR A 178 -7.80 -7.01 -9.76
C THR A 178 -6.94 -5.93 -9.13
N LYS A 179 -6.68 -6.02 -7.82
CA LYS A 179 -5.86 -5.07 -7.06
C LYS A 179 -5.18 -5.79 -5.90
N ALA A 180 -4.06 -5.24 -5.45
CA ALA A 180 -3.40 -5.63 -4.21
C ALA A 180 -3.05 -4.39 -3.40
N SER A 181 -3.00 -4.52 -2.07
CA SER A 181 -2.62 -3.46 -1.16
C SER A 181 -1.85 -4.02 0.03
N ALA A 182 -0.81 -3.32 0.45
CA ALA A 182 -0.21 -3.55 1.76
C ALA A 182 -1.18 -3.05 2.86
N VAL A 183 -1.39 -3.87 3.88
CA VAL A 183 -2.19 -3.54 5.07
C VAL A 183 -1.26 -3.14 6.21
N SER A 184 -0.29 -4.00 6.51
CA SER A 184 0.74 -3.80 7.52
C SER A 184 2.06 -4.46 7.10
N ASP A 185 3.00 -4.58 8.04
CA ASP A 185 4.25 -5.32 7.82
C ASP A 185 4.02 -6.84 7.70
N VAL A 186 2.94 -7.34 8.30
CA VAL A 186 2.61 -8.77 8.35
C VAL A 186 1.37 -9.15 7.55
N LEU A 187 0.58 -8.17 7.08
CA LEU A 187 -0.64 -8.41 6.30
C LEU A 187 -0.64 -7.70 4.94
N SER A 188 -1.19 -8.39 3.95
CA SER A 188 -1.54 -7.86 2.63
C SER A 188 -3.01 -8.18 2.33
N ALA A 189 -3.61 -7.37 1.46
CA ALA A 189 -4.95 -7.58 0.94
C ALA A 189 -4.91 -7.72 -0.58
N THR A 190 -5.66 -8.68 -1.12
CA THR A 190 -5.84 -8.83 -2.57
C THR A 190 -7.33 -8.80 -2.90
N ARG A 191 -7.71 -7.96 -3.86
CA ARG A 191 -9.09 -7.79 -4.32
C ARG A 191 -9.39 -8.73 -5.46
N TYR A 192 -10.46 -9.49 -5.32
CA TYR A 192 -10.95 -10.43 -6.30
C TYR A 192 -12.35 -10.06 -6.78
N VAL A 193 -12.63 -10.41 -8.03
CA VAL A 193 -13.98 -10.38 -8.61
C VAL A 193 -14.29 -11.75 -9.22
N LYS A 194 -15.56 -12.17 -9.15
CA LYS A 194 -16.00 -13.42 -9.76
C LYS A 194 -16.13 -13.22 -11.27
N ARG A 195 -15.61 -14.19 -12.04
CA ARG A 195 -15.73 -14.20 -13.50
C ARG A 195 -17.00 -14.90 -13.96
#